data_AF-A0A6L7S2Q1-F1
#
_entry.id   AF-A0A6L7S2Q1-F1
#
_cell.length_a   1.000
_cell.length_b   1.000
_cell.length_c   1.000
_cell.angle_alpha   90.00
_cell.angle_beta   90.00
_cell.angle_gamma   90.00
#
_symmetry.space_group_name_H-M   'P 1'
#
loop_
_entity.id
_entity.type
_entity.pdbx_description
1 polymer ?
#
loop_
_entity_poly.entity_id
_entity_poly.type
_entity_poly.pdbx_seq_one_letter_code
_entity_poly.pdbx_strand_id
1 'polypeptide(L)'
;SPKGLGSKTVRQMFADGKVAMLFDGPWVVSTVKTINPDLVEHVTFEVMPTPTHAAITGGAFYVIPKDSPHPEDACKMLNVFYDPAAQQRYLEDLVQIPGTIVEPSEAFLAEVPWAGTMAEIAAKYPGGIGYAPPGYEIQAAEFRQIVVDGLSRIYSGAASVEEGLDDLQRQLENWTKTL
;
A
#
# COMPACT_ATOMS: atom_id res chain seq x y z
N SER A 1 -8.04 8.20 -2.81
CA SER A 1 -8.25 9.61 -2.41
C SER A 1 -9.30 10.24 -3.31
N PRO A 2 -9.97 11.32 -2.90
CA PRO A 2 -10.88 12.05 -3.79
C PRO A 2 -10.15 12.46 -5.07
N LYS A 3 -10.87 12.51 -6.19
CA LYS A 3 -10.32 12.95 -7.48
C LYS A 3 -9.68 14.33 -7.32
N GLY A 4 -8.41 14.46 -7.73
CA GLY A 4 -7.62 15.69 -7.59
C GLY A 4 -6.71 15.77 -6.36
N LEU A 5 -6.84 14.86 -5.39
CA LEU A 5 -5.94 14.74 -4.25
C LEU A 5 -4.97 13.57 -4.45
N GLY A 6 -3.68 13.87 -4.61
CA GLY A 6 -2.62 12.87 -4.68
C GLY A 6 -2.25 12.31 -3.30
N SER A 7 -1.62 11.12 -3.27
CA SER A 7 -1.16 10.46 -2.03
C SER A 7 -0.25 11.35 -1.19
N LYS A 8 0.65 12.12 -1.83
CA LYS A 8 1.52 13.09 -1.16
C LYS A 8 0.72 14.16 -0.41
N THR A 9 -0.33 14.71 -1.01
CA THR A 9 -1.16 15.75 -0.38
C THR A 9 -1.91 15.19 0.82
N VAL A 10 -2.45 13.97 0.73
CA VAL A 10 -3.15 13.35 1.86
C VAL A 10 -2.20 13.10 3.04
N ARG A 11 -0.97 12.62 2.78
CA ARG A 11 0.06 12.44 3.82
C ARG A 11 0.48 13.76 4.46
N GLN A 12 0.62 14.82 3.65
CA GLN A 12 0.87 16.17 4.17
C GLN A 12 -0.26 16.62 5.10
N MET A 13 -1.52 16.41 4.72
CA MET A 13 -2.65 16.78 5.57
C MET A 13 -2.67 16.02 6.89
N PHE A 14 -2.27 14.73 6.89
CA PHE A 14 -2.11 13.96 8.13
C PHE A 14 -0.97 14.53 8.99
N ALA A 15 0.20 14.77 8.42
CA ALA A 15 1.34 15.35 9.13
C ALA A 15 1.08 16.77 9.66
N ASP A 16 0.26 17.55 8.96
CA ASP A 16 -0.21 18.88 9.38
C ASP A 16 -1.29 18.82 10.49
N GLY A 17 -1.74 17.63 10.90
CA GLY A 17 -2.82 17.45 11.87
C GLY A 17 -4.23 17.80 11.34
N LYS A 18 -4.39 17.93 10.02
CA LYS A 18 -5.70 18.23 9.38
C LYS A 18 -6.55 16.98 9.17
N VAL A 19 -5.94 15.80 9.25
CA VAL A 19 -6.59 14.50 9.11
C VAL A 19 -6.14 13.63 10.29
N ALA A 20 -7.08 13.13 11.08
CA ALA A 20 -6.78 12.32 12.26
C ALA A 20 -6.46 10.84 11.95
N MET A 21 -6.97 10.31 10.82
CA MET A 21 -6.78 8.91 10.44
C MET A 21 -6.53 8.78 8.94
N LEU A 22 -5.63 7.87 8.56
CA LEU A 22 -5.24 7.62 7.18
C LEU A 22 -5.12 6.10 6.91
N PHE A 23 -5.75 5.63 5.84
CA PHE A 23 -5.54 4.28 5.31
C PHE A 23 -4.38 4.28 4.32
N ASP A 24 -3.19 3.92 4.79
CA ASP A 24 -1.96 3.95 3.99
C ASP A 24 -0.90 3.03 4.62
N GLY A 25 0.24 2.89 3.97
CA GLY A 25 1.32 2.00 4.41
C GLY A 25 2.36 2.63 5.35
N PRO A 26 3.39 1.84 5.74
CA PRO A 26 4.45 2.25 6.67
C PRO A 26 5.19 3.54 6.32
N TRP A 27 5.33 3.88 5.04
CA TRP A 27 5.98 5.10 4.54
C TRP A 27 5.35 6.41 5.05
N VAL A 28 4.16 6.36 5.66
CA VAL A 28 3.59 7.53 6.35
C VAL A 28 4.50 7.94 7.51
N VAL A 29 5.10 7.01 8.24
CA VAL A 29 5.90 7.31 9.43
C VAL A 29 7.16 8.09 9.06
N SER A 30 7.87 7.66 8.00
CA SER A 30 9.03 8.41 7.49
C SER A 30 8.65 9.78 6.92
N THR A 31 7.45 9.88 6.32
CA THR A 31 6.89 11.16 5.85
C THR A 31 6.60 12.10 7.03
N VAL A 32 5.96 11.61 8.09
CA VAL A 32 5.68 12.39 9.31
C VAL A 32 6.97 12.81 9.99
N LYS A 33 7.94 11.91 10.16
CA LYS A 33 9.27 12.23 10.72
C LYS A 33 9.96 13.37 9.99
N THR A 34 9.75 13.48 8.68
CA THR A 34 10.32 14.55 7.85
C THR A 34 9.56 15.88 7.99
N ILE A 35 8.23 15.84 8.07
CA ILE A 35 7.36 17.03 8.02
C ILE A 35 7.10 17.60 9.42
N ASN A 36 6.80 16.72 10.38
CA ASN A 36 6.39 17.05 11.73
C ASN A 36 6.94 15.99 12.71
N PRO A 37 8.22 16.07 13.10
CA PRO A 37 8.87 15.07 13.95
C PRO A 37 8.21 14.92 15.32
N ASP A 38 7.64 16.00 15.86
CA ASP A 38 6.94 15.99 17.16
C ASP A 38 5.68 15.11 17.11
N LEU A 39 5.09 14.91 15.93
CA LEU A 39 3.91 14.06 15.78
C LEU A 39 4.25 12.56 15.81
N VAL A 40 5.51 12.17 15.54
CA VAL A 40 5.90 10.76 15.35
C VAL A 40 5.55 9.90 16.56
N GLU A 41 5.78 10.39 17.78
CA GLU A 41 5.47 9.67 19.03
C GLU A 41 3.97 9.43 19.25
N HIS A 42 3.12 10.13 18.50
CA HIS A 42 1.66 10.00 18.55
C HIS A 42 1.09 9.23 17.35
N VAL A 43 1.92 8.82 16.38
CA VAL A 43 1.49 8.00 15.25
C VAL A 43 1.50 6.53 15.66
N THR A 44 0.33 5.91 15.58
CA THR A 44 0.16 4.46 15.73
C THR A 44 -0.38 3.84 14.44
N PHE A 45 -0.30 2.52 14.37
CA PHE A 45 -0.89 1.70 13.32
C PHE A 45 -1.96 0.79 13.93
N GLU A 46 -3.01 0.49 13.16
CA GLU A 46 -4.07 -0.45 13.57
C GLU A 46 -4.60 -1.23 12.37
N VAL A 47 -5.23 -2.38 12.62
CA VAL A 47 -5.87 -3.19 11.57
C VAL A 47 -6.96 -2.41 10.84
N MET A 48 -7.26 -2.82 9.60
CA MET A 48 -8.42 -2.28 8.88
C MET A 48 -9.70 -2.50 9.69
N PRO A 49 -10.55 -1.47 9.91
CA PRO A 49 -11.77 -1.58 10.71
C PRO A 49 -12.91 -2.22 9.90
N THR A 50 -12.63 -3.36 9.26
CA THR A 50 -13.58 -4.17 8.51
C THR A 50 -13.65 -5.56 9.13
N PRO A 51 -14.76 -6.31 8.99
CA PRO A 51 -14.89 -7.64 9.58
C PRO A 51 -13.79 -8.63 9.15
N THR A 52 -13.17 -8.42 7.98
CA THR A 52 -12.12 -9.29 7.46
C THR A 52 -10.72 -8.82 7.84
N HIS A 53 -10.58 -7.58 8.32
CA HIS A 53 -9.32 -6.86 8.49
C HIS A 53 -8.41 -6.87 7.25
N ALA A 54 -8.98 -7.15 6.06
CA ALA A 54 -8.22 -7.30 4.84
C ALA A 54 -7.56 -5.97 4.47
N ALA A 55 -6.23 -5.99 4.36
CA ALA A 55 -5.42 -4.89 3.88
C ALA A 55 -4.82 -5.26 2.52
N ILE A 56 -4.69 -4.27 1.63
CA ILE A 56 -3.91 -4.46 0.40
C ILE A 56 -2.45 -4.42 0.80
N THR A 57 -1.83 -5.59 0.86
CA THR A 57 -0.40 -5.75 1.08
C THR A 57 0.29 -5.68 -0.29
N GLY A 58 0.54 -4.44 -0.72
CA GLY A 58 1.34 -4.17 -1.90
C GLY A 58 2.84 -4.33 -1.63
N GLY A 59 3.62 -4.12 -2.68
CA GLY A 59 5.06 -4.00 -2.64
C GLY A 59 5.59 -3.45 -3.97
N ALA A 60 6.86 -3.09 -3.99
CA ALA A 60 7.58 -2.86 -5.24
C ALA A 60 8.46 -4.07 -5.51
N PHE A 61 8.35 -4.64 -6.71
CA PHE A 61 9.23 -5.71 -7.14
C PHE A 61 10.30 -5.11 -8.03
N TYR A 62 11.55 -5.39 -7.71
CA TYR A 62 12.63 -5.12 -8.65
C TYR A 62 12.64 -6.20 -9.73
N VAL A 63 12.59 -5.77 -10.99
CA VAL A 63 12.66 -6.64 -12.16
C VAL A 63 13.78 -6.17 -13.07
N ILE A 64 14.48 -7.11 -13.69
CA ILE A 64 15.48 -6.81 -14.73
C ILE A 64 14.77 -6.98 -16.07
N PRO A 65 14.68 -5.92 -16.90
CA PRO A 65 14.12 -6.04 -18.25
C PRO A 65 14.86 -7.11 -19.04
N LYS A 66 14.11 -7.93 -19.80
CA LYS A 66 14.67 -9.03 -20.60
C LYS A 66 15.78 -8.56 -21.55
N ASP A 67 15.62 -7.38 -22.13
CA ASP A 67 16.55 -6.80 -23.11
C ASP A 67 17.53 -5.80 -22.48
N SER A 68 17.75 -5.88 -21.16
CA SER A 68 18.75 -5.04 -20.49
C SER A 68 20.14 -5.29 -21.09
N PRO A 69 20.90 -4.24 -21.46
CA PRO A 69 22.29 -4.42 -21.91
C PRO A 69 23.25 -4.76 -20.76
N HIS A 70 22.80 -4.64 -19.50
CA HIS A 70 23.63 -4.84 -18.31
C HIS A 70 22.91 -5.71 -17.25
N PRO A 71 22.50 -6.95 -17.57
CA PRO A 71 21.75 -7.79 -16.64
C PRO A 71 22.59 -8.18 -15.41
N GLU A 72 23.88 -8.42 -15.57
CA GLU A 72 24.78 -8.81 -14.46
C GLU A 72 24.99 -7.68 -13.45
N ASP A 73 25.14 -6.44 -13.92
CA ASP A 73 25.32 -5.29 -13.03
C ASP A 73 24.01 -4.94 -12.31
N ALA A 74 22.87 -5.10 -12.99
CA ALA A 74 21.57 -5.01 -12.34
C ALA A 74 21.43 -6.07 -11.24
N CYS A 75 21.83 -7.33 -11.48
CA CYS A 75 21.88 -8.36 -10.43
C CYS A 75 22.78 -7.98 -9.25
N LYS A 76 23.97 -7.42 -9.49
CA LYS A 76 24.87 -6.95 -8.42
C LYS A 76 24.22 -5.85 -7.59
N MET A 77 23.50 -4.93 -8.23
CA MET A 77 22.75 -3.87 -7.54
C MET A 77 21.62 -4.44 -6.68
N LEU A 78 20.91 -5.45 -7.15
CA LEU A 78 19.90 -6.14 -6.34
C LEU A 78 20.51 -6.79 -5.08
N ASN A 79 21.72 -7.35 -5.18
CA ASN A 79 22.42 -7.88 -4.00
C ASN A 79 22.72 -6.80 -2.96
N VAL A 80 22.98 -5.55 -3.37
CA VAL A 80 23.14 -4.43 -2.43
C VAL A 80 21.83 -4.10 -1.74
N PHE A 81 20.70 -4.13 -2.46
CA PHE A 81 19.39 -3.88 -1.87
C PHE A 81 18.95 -4.97 -0.92
N TYR A 82 19.23 -6.23 -1.24
CA TYR A 82 18.88 -7.39 -0.41
C TYR A 82 19.96 -7.78 0.61
N ASP A 83 21.01 -6.97 0.75
CA ASP A 83 21.98 -7.16 1.82
C ASP A 83 21.25 -7.16 3.19
N PRO A 84 21.50 -8.13 4.08
CA PRO A 84 20.79 -8.23 5.35
C PRO A 84 20.85 -6.95 6.20
N ALA A 85 21.98 -6.23 6.20
CA ALA A 85 22.09 -4.99 6.94
C ALA A 85 21.29 -3.85 6.28
N ALA A 86 21.22 -3.83 4.94
CA ALA A 86 20.35 -2.90 4.23
C ALA A 86 18.86 -3.16 4.53
N GLN A 87 18.44 -4.42 4.56
CA GLN A 87 17.07 -4.81 4.90
C GLN A 87 16.73 -4.51 6.38
N GLN A 88 17.66 -4.73 7.32
CA GLN A 88 17.48 -4.34 8.72
C GLN A 88 17.26 -2.84 8.85
N ARG A 89 18.08 -2.02 8.18
CA ARG A 89 17.95 -0.55 8.22
C ARG A 89 16.67 -0.07 7.54
N TYR A 90 16.24 -0.75 6.48
CA TYR A 90 14.96 -0.46 5.84
C TYR A 90 13.78 -0.68 6.81
N LEU A 91 13.87 -1.72 7.66
CA LEU A 91 12.92 -1.95 8.73
C LEU A 91 13.04 -0.91 9.85
N GLU A 92 14.22 -0.74 10.43
CA GLU A 92 14.36 -0.03 11.70
C GLU A 92 14.55 1.49 11.55
N ASP A 93 15.35 1.93 10.56
CA ASP A 93 15.60 3.37 10.37
C ASP A 93 14.40 4.05 9.69
N LEU A 94 13.73 3.32 8.80
CA LEU A 94 12.66 3.84 7.93
C LEU A 94 11.27 3.30 8.26
N VAL A 95 11.15 2.32 9.14
CA VAL A 95 9.87 1.71 9.54
C VAL A 95 9.15 1.11 8.33
N GLN A 96 9.86 0.43 7.43
CA GLN A 96 9.28 -0.18 6.21
C GLN A 96 9.24 -1.70 6.30
N ILE A 97 8.34 -2.35 5.54
CA ILE A 97 8.28 -3.81 5.46
C ILE A 97 9.38 -4.31 4.50
N PRO A 98 10.35 -5.11 4.96
CA PRO A 98 11.43 -5.62 4.11
C PRO A 98 10.95 -6.59 3.03
N GLY A 99 11.73 -6.71 1.96
CA GLY A 99 11.49 -7.68 0.88
C GLY A 99 11.97 -9.10 1.21
N THR A 100 12.66 -9.26 2.33
CA THR A 100 13.16 -10.53 2.87
C THR A 100 12.67 -10.73 4.30
N ILE A 101 12.86 -11.94 4.84
CA ILE A 101 12.61 -12.17 6.27
C ILE A 101 13.68 -11.42 7.07
N VAL A 102 13.23 -10.55 7.98
CA VAL A 102 14.06 -9.76 8.89
C VAL A 102 13.37 -9.78 10.24
N GLU A 103 14.11 -10.16 11.28
CA GLU A 103 13.61 -10.09 12.64
C GLU A 103 13.88 -8.68 13.21
N PRO A 104 12.85 -7.96 13.68
CA PRO A 104 13.04 -6.67 14.34
C PRO A 104 13.83 -6.83 15.63
N SER A 105 14.73 -5.89 15.92
CA SER A 105 15.42 -5.86 17.21
C SER A 105 14.48 -5.52 18.36
N GLU A 106 14.82 -5.97 19.58
CA GLU A 106 14.09 -5.61 20.79
C GLU A 106 14.04 -4.08 21.02
N ALA A 107 15.13 -3.38 20.68
CA ALA A 107 15.21 -1.93 20.80
C ALA A 107 14.21 -1.23 19.86
N PHE A 108 14.12 -1.69 18.62
CA PHE A 108 13.14 -1.17 17.66
C PHE A 108 11.71 -1.44 18.11
N LEU A 109 11.39 -2.64 18.62
CA LEU A 109 10.06 -2.95 19.13
C LEU A 109 9.70 -2.17 20.41
N ALA A 110 10.68 -1.76 21.21
CA ALA A 110 10.44 -0.89 22.35
C ALA A 110 10.05 0.54 21.91
N GLU A 111 10.63 1.04 20.81
CA GLU A 111 10.32 2.36 20.26
C GLU A 111 9.05 2.36 19.40
N VAL A 112 8.84 1.30 18.62
CA VAL A 112 7.73 1.17 17.67
C VAL A 112 6.96 -0.14 17.94
N PRO A 113 6.24 -0.24 19.08
CA PRO A 113 5.63 -1.50 19.54
C PRO A 113 4.57 -2.05 18.57
N TRP A 114 3.93 -1.19 17.79
CA TRP A 114 2.93 -1.60 16.81
C TRP A 114 3.53 -2.19 15.51
N ALA A 115 4.85 -2.10 15.29
CA ALA A 115 5.49 -2.60 14.07
C ALA A 115 5.36 -4.12 13.92
N GLY A 116 5.33 -4.87 15.03
CA GLY A 116 5.05 -6.31 15.02
C GLY A 116 3.67 -6.62 14.44
N THR A 117 2.64 -5.88 14.84
CA THR A 117 1.27 -6.01 14.32
C THR A 117 1.21 -5.73 12.81
N MET A 118 1.95 -4.72 12.34
CA MET A 118 2.05 -4.43 10.90
C MET A 118 2.66 -5.62 10.13
N ALA A 119 3.75 -6.21 10.63
CA ALA A 119 4.38 -7.37 10.01
C ALA A 119 3.47 -8.60 10.01
N GLU A 120 2.75 -8.86 11.11
CA GLU A 120 1.79 -9.94 11.19
C GLU A 120 0.65 -9.80 10.18
N ILE A 121 0.07 -8.60 10.02
CA ILE A 121 -0.97 -8.36 9.02
C ILE A 121 -0.41 -8.57 7.62
N ALA A 122 0.78 -8.05 7.34
CA ALA A 122 1.45 -8.25 6.06
C ALA A 122 1.63 -9.74 5.73
N ALA A 123 1.96 -10.56 6.73
CA ALA A 123 2.14 -12.01 6.59
C ALA A 123 0.84 -12.83 6.57
N LYS A 124 -0.21 -12.40 7.29
CA LYS A 124 -1.53 -13.06 7.37
C LYS A 124 -2.40 -12.77 6.15
N TYR A 125 -2.23 -11.60 5.56
CA TYR A 125 -2.88 -11.18 4.33
C TYR A 125 -1.84 -11.02 3.21
N PRO A 126 -0.95 -12.01 2.95
CA PRO A 126 0.18 -11.85 2.06
C PRO A 126 -0.33 -11.57 0.65
N GLY A 127 0.12 -10.46 0.05
CA GLY A 127 -0.30 -10.02 -1.27
C GLY A 127 -1.80 -10.20 -1.52
N GLY A 128 -2.64 -9.80 -0.57
CA GLY A 128 -4.06 -10.15 -0.50
C GLY A 128 -4.75 -9.87 -1.83
N ILE A 129 -5.05 -10.93 -2.59
CA ILE A 129 -5.84 -10.85 -3.83
C ILE A 129 -5.25 -9.89 -4.88
N GLY A 130 -4.03 -9.36 -4.73
CA GLY A 130 -3.50 -8.33 -5.62
C GLY A 130 -4.40 -7.09 -5.76
N TYR A 131 -4.12 -6.26 -6.76
CA TYR A 131 -4.91 -5.05 -7.06
C TYR A 131 -6.23 -5.35 -7.82
N ALA A 132 -6.56 -6.62 -8.05
CA ALA A 132 -7.74 -7.08 -8.78
C ALA A 132 -8.09 -8.53 -8.42
N PRO A 133 -9.35 -8.97 -8.55
CA PRO A 133 -9.79 -10.33 -8.18
C PRO A 133 -8.91 -11.44 -8.80
N PRO A 134 -8.85 -12.64 -8.18
CA PRO A 134 -8.03 -13.73 -8.69
C PRO A 134 -8.38 -14.08 -10.14
N GLY A 135 -7.37 -14.22 -10.99
CA GLY A 135 -7.53 -14.44 -12.43
C GLY A 135 -7.58 -13.18 -13.30
N TYR A 136 -7.54 -11.99 -12.69
CA TYR A 136 -7.52 -10.69 -13.39
C TYR A 136 -6.27 -9.85 -13.05
N GLU A 137 -5.19 -10.49 -12.58
CA GLU A 137 -3.99 -9.82 -12.11
C GLU A 137 -3.33 -8.96 -13.21
N ILE A 138 -3.36 -9.45 -14.46
CA ILE A 138 -2.84 -8.73 -15.63
C ILE A 138 -3.67 -7.48 -15.92
N GLN A 139 -4.99 -7.56 -15.75
CA GLN A 139 -5.91 -6.48 -16.06
C GLN A 139 -6.21 -5.57 -14.86
N ALA A 140 -5.42 -5.65 -13.79
CA ALA A 140 -5.71 -4.94 -12.55
C ALA A 140 -5.80 -3.42 -12.69
N ALA A 141 -5.16 -2.83 -13.70
CA ALA A 141 -5.30 -1.41 -14.00
C ALA A 141 -6.73 -1.07 -14.49
N GLU A 142 -7.25 -1.84 -15.44
CA GLU A 142 -8.57 -1.61 -16.03
C GLU A 142 -9.69 -1.91 -15.03
N PHE A 143 -9.59 -3.04 -14.33
CA PHE A 143 -10.51 -3.38 -13.24
C PHE A 143 -10.64 -2.23 -12.22
N ARG A 144 -9.51 -1.70 -11.74
CA ARG A 144 -9.51 -0.60 -10.76
C ARG A 144 -10.09 0.68 -11.33
N GLN A 145 -9.85 0.98 -12.60
CA GLN A 145 -10.40 2.17 -13.22
C GLN A 145 -11.93 2.11 -13.26
N ILE A 146 -12.50 0.98 -13.68
CA ILE A 146 -13.97 0.75 -13.69
C ILE A 146 -14.55 0.94 -12.28
N VAL A 147 -13.92 0.35 -11.26
CA VAL A 147 -14.35 0.49 -9.85
C VAL A 147 -14.28 1.94 -9.37
N VAL A 148 -13.17 2.64 -9.63
CA VAL A 148 -12.98 4.05 -9.22
C VAL A 148 -14.01 4.96 -9.89
N ASP A 149 -14.33 4.73 -11.15
CA ASP A 149 -15.32 5.54 -11.87
C ASP A 149 -16.74 5.32 -11.33
N GLY A 150 -17.12 4.06 -11.05
CA GLY A 150 -18.39 3.73 -10.40
C GLY A 150 -18.53 4.39 -9.03
N LEU A 151 -17.53 4.24 -8.16
CA LEU A 151 -17.52 4.86 -6.84
C LEU A 151 -17.50 6.39 -6.92
N SER A 152 -16.83 6.98 -7.91
CA SER A 152 -16.81 8.43 -8.11
C SER A 152 -18.20 9.00 -8.41
N ARG A 153 -19.05 8.26 -9.16
CA ARG A 153 -20.44 8.66 -9.41
C ARG A 153 -21.27 8.67 -8.14
N ILE A 154 -21.09 7.65 -7.29
CA ILE A 154 -21.77 7.57 -6.00
C ILE A 154 -21.32 8.74 -5.10
N TYR A 155 -20.02 8.96 -4.92
CA TYR A 155 -19.51 10.00 -4.02
C TYR A 155 -19.80 11.44 -4.48
N SER A 156 -19.95 11.66 -5.79
CA SER A 156 -20.35 12.95 -6.34
C SER A 156 -21.86 13.21 -6.26
N GLY A 157 -22.65 12.22 -5.86
CA GLY A 157 -24.12 12.29 -5.86
C GLY A 157 -24.74 12.18 -7.26
N ALA A 158 -23.96 11.82 -8.28
CA ALA A 158 -24.46 11.63 -9.65
C ALA A 158 -25.28 10.34 -9.82
N ALA A 159 -25.18 9.41 -8.87
CA ALA A 159 -26.01 8.21 -8.78
C ALA A 159 -26.28 7.87 -7.30
N SER A 160 -27.38 7.17 -7.03
CA SER A 160 -27.58 6.55 -5.72
C SER A 160 -26.55 5.42 -5.49
N VAL A 161 -26.41 4.96 -4.25
CA VAL A 161 -25.53 3.81 -3.94
C VAL A 161 -25.95 2.57 -4.73
N GLU A 162 -27.25 2.25 -4.71
CA GLU A 162 -27.79 1.08 -5.41
C GLU A 162 -27.56 1.18 -6.92
N GLU A 163 -27.99 2.29 -7.54
CA GLU A 163 -27.82 2.51 -8.98
C GLU A 163 -26.34 2.47 -9.41
N GLY A 164 -25.45 3.13 -8.64
CA GLY A 164 -24.03 3.18 -8.94
C GLY A 164 -23.35 1.81 -8.83
N LEU A 165 -23.77 0.98 -7.85
CA LEU A 165 -23.24 -0.37 -7.69
C LEU A 165 -23.79 -1.34 -8.75
N ASP A 166 -25.07 -1.24 -9.10
CA ASP A 166 -25.68 -2.04 -10.17
C ASP A 166 -25.05 -1.76 -11.54
N ASP A 167 -24.79 -0.48 -11.82
CA ASP A 167 -24.10 -0.07 -13.04
C ASP A 167 -22.64 -0.54 -13.03
N LEU A 168 -21.93 -0.39 -11.90
CA LEU A 168 -20.57 -0.90 -11.75
C LEU A 168 -20.49 -2.41 -12.00
N GLN A 169 -21.39 -3.19 -11.41
CA GLN A 169 -21.45 -4.63 -11.62
C GLN A 169 -21.63 -4.97 -13.12
N ARG A 170 -22.59 -4.31 -13.78
CA ARG A 170 -22.86 -4.52 -15.20
C ARG A 170 -21.67 -4.16 -16.08
N GLN A 171 -20.96 -3.08 -15.77
CA GLN A 171 -19.74 -2.69 -16.48
C GLN A 171 -18.67 -3.77 -16.34
N LEU A 172 -18.44 -4.27 -15.14
CA LEU A 172 -17.49 -5.36 -14.89
C LEU A 172 -17.89 -6.64 -15.64
N GLU A 173 -19.16 -7.06 -15.58
CA GLU A 173 -19.67 -8.25 -16.28
C GLU A 173 -19.57 -8.15 -17.81
N ASN A 174 -19.64 -6.94 -18.37
CA ASN A 174 -19.46 -6.74 -19.80
C ASN A 174 -17.99 -6.70 -20.18
N TRP A 175 -17.16 -6.04 -19.36
CA TRP A 175 -15.73 -5.98 -19.54
C TRP A 175 -15.09 -7.38 -19.52
N THR A 176 -15.49 -8.27 -18.59
CA THR A 176 -14.95 -9.64 -18.54
C THR A 176 -15.24 -10.46 -19.81
N LYS A 177 -16.29 -10.14 -20.57
CA LYS A 177 -16.60 -10.77 -21.86
C LYS A 177 -15.70 -10.30 -23.00
N THR A 178 -14.86 -9.28 -22.77
CA THR A 178 -13.92 -8.74 -23.77
C THR A 178 -12.50 -9.29 -23.64
N LEU A 179 -12.23 -10.05 -22.58
CA LEU A 179 -10.95 -10.70 -22.30
C LEU A 179 -10.85 -12.07 -23.00
#